data_AF-A0A357C5B9-F1
#
_entry.id   AF-A0A357C5B9-F1
#
_cell.length_a   1.000
_cell.length_b   1.000
_cell.length_c   1.000
_cell.angle_alpha   90.00
_cell.angle_beta   90.00
_cell.angle_gamma   90.00
#
_symmetry.space_group_name_H-M   'P 1'
#
loop_
_entity.id
_entity.type
_entity.pdbx_description
1 polymer ?
#
loop_
_entity_poly.entity_id
_entity_poly.type
_entity_poly.pdbx_seq_one_letter_code
_entity_poly.pdbx_strand_id
1 'polypeptide(L)' 'MVAVKEAMTKIIREQPEDASYEEIMRELAFERMIERGLEDSRNGRMCSDAEMGHRIRSWQK' A
#
# COMPACT_ATOMS: atom_id res chain seq x y z
N MET A 1 -2.97 -11.01 -17.06
CA MET A 1 -3.51 -10.92 -15.70
C MET A 1 -2.70 -11.90 -14.87
N VAL A 2 -1.70 -11.42 -14.12
CA VAL A 2 -0.96 -12.29 -13.20
C VAL A 2 -1.95 -12.69 -12.12
N ALA A 3 -2.02 -13.98 -11.78
CA ALA A 3 -2.95 -14.40 -10.73
C ALA A 3 -2.53 -13.73 -9.40
N VAL A 4 -3.48 -13.28 -8.57
CA VAL A 4 -3.18 -12.65 -7.27
C VAL A 4 -2.18 -13.48 -6.46
N LYS A 5 -2.33 -14.81 -6.51
CA LYS A 5 -1.43 -15.77 -5.88
C LYS A 5 0.02 -15.68 -6.39
N GLU A 6 0.22 -15.49 -7.69
CA GLU A 6 1.55 -15.36 -8.30
C GLU A 6 2.23 -14.05 -7.89
N ALA A 7 1.48 -12.94 -7.85
CA ALA A 7 1.99 -11.65 -7.39
C ALA A 7 2.44 -11.71 -5.92
N MET A 8 1.60 -12.28 -5.04
CA MET A 8 1.95 -12.49 -3.63
C MET A 8 3.18 -13.40 -3.48
N THR A 9 3.24 -14.49 -4.26
CA THR A 9 4.37 -15.43 -4.23
C THR A 9 5.67 -14.74 -4.65
N LYS A 10 5.62 -13.84 -5.63
CA LYS A 10 6.78 -13.06 -6.06
C LYS A 10 7.30 -12.18 -4.93
N ILE A 11 6.43 -11.41 -4.28
CA ILE A 11 6.80 -10.53 -3.16
C ILE A 11 7.43 -11.32 -2.01
N ILE A 12 6.88 -12.49 -1.67
CA ILE A 12 7.43 -13.35 -0.61
C ILE A 12 8.82 -13.88 -1.00
N ARG A 13 9.02 -14.28 -2.26
CA ARG A 13 10.29 -14.84 -2.75
C ARG A 13 11.41 -13.81 -2.92
N GLU A 14 11.08 -12.54 -3.04
CA GLU A 14 12.06 -11.45 -3.16
C GLU A 14 12.59 -10.99 -1.78
N GLN A 15 12.00 -11.47 -0.68
CA GLN A 15 12.44 -11.15 0.67
C GLN A 15 13.62 -12.02 1.14
N PRO A 16 14.41 -11.55 2.12
CA PRO A 16 15.43 -12.36 2.77
C PRO A 16 14.86 -13.63 3.43
N GLU A 17 15.66 -14.69 3.51
CA GLU A 17 15.27 -15.96 4.14
C GLU A 17 15.02 -15.84 5.66
N ASP A 18 15.57 -14.80 6.31
CA ASP A 18 15.38 -14.50 7.73
C ASP A 18 14.24 -13.51 8.00
N ALA A 19 13.46 -13.16 6.97
CA ALA A 19 12.30 -12.29 7.13
C ALA A 19 11.28 -12.90 8.10
N SER A 20 10.87 -12.09 9.07
CA SER A 20 9.82 -12.46 10.01
C SER A 20 8.44 -12.44 9.34
N TYR A 21 7.49 -13.14 9.97
CA TYR A 21 6.09 -13.13 9.53
C TYR A 21 5.52 -11.71 9.41
N GLU A 22 5.83 -10.83 10.36
CA GLU A 22 5.37 -9.43 10.36
C GLU A 22 5.98 -8.60 9.23
N GLU A 23 7.23 -8.85 8.86
CA GLU A 23 7.88 -8.19 7.71
C GLU A 23 7.22 -8.62 6.41
N ILE A 24 6.98 -9.93 6.23
CA ILE A 24 6.28 -10.45 5.05
C ILE A 24 4.90 -9.83 4.91
N MET A 25 4.13 -9.77 6.01
CA MET A 25 2.79 -9.19 6.01
C MET A 25 2.81 -7.69 5.71
N ARG A 26 3.80 -6.95 6.22
CA ARG A 26 3.96 -5.52 5.96
C ARG A 26 4.18 -5.23 4.48
N GLU A 27 5.08 -5.98 3.83
CA GLU A 27 5.37 -5.81 2.40
C GLU A 27 4.15 -6.12 1.52
N LEU A 28 3.42 -7.20 1.84
CA LEU A 28 2.17 -7.53 1.14
C LEU A 28 1.10 -6.44 1.31
N ALA A 29 0.99 -5.86 2.51
CA ALA A 29 0.08 -4.75 2.75
C ALA A 29 0.51 -3.48 2.00
N PHE A 30 1.83 -3.22 1.95
CA PHE A 30 2.39 -2.05 1.27
C PHE A 30 2.12 -2.06 -0.22
N GLU A 31 2.34 -3.20 -0.90
CA GLU A 31 1.98 -3.35 -2.32
C GLU A 31 0.50 -3.05 -2.55
N ARG A 32 -0.38 -3.59 -1.71
CA ARG A 32 -1.82 -3.35 -1.81
C ARG A 32 -2.19 -1.88 -1.61
N MET A 33 -1.49 -1.18 -0.72
CA MET A 33 -1.66 0.26 -0.49
C MET A 33 -1.25 1.08 -1.73
N ILE A 34 -0.15 0.71 -2.40
CA ILE A 34 0.29 1.36 -3.65
C ILE A 34 -0.76 1.15 -4.75
N GLU A 35 -1.18 -0.09 -4.99
CA GLU A 35 -2.18 -0.39 -6.02
C GLU A 35 -3.47 0.40 -5.81
N ARG A 36 -3.93 0.47 -4.56
CA ARG A 36 -5.11 1.28 -4.19
C ARG A 36 -4.89 2.75 -4.47
N GLY A 37 -3.75 3.32 -4.07
CA GLY A 37 -3.43 4.73 -4.30
C GLY A 37 -3.37 5.07 -5.80
N LEU A 38 -2.79 4.19 -6.61
CA LEU A 38 -2.77 4.33 -8.07
C LEU A 38 -4.18 4.26 -8.67
N GLU A 39 -5.04 3.38 -8.15
CA GLU A 39 -6.43 3.29 -8.57
C GLU A 39 -7.24 4.55 -8.18
N ASP A 40 -7.03 5.06 -6.97
CA ASP A 40 -7.63 6.30 -6.50
C ASP A 40 -7.22 7.48 -7.38
N SER A 41 -5.94 7.57 -7.74
CA SER A 41 -5.43 8.59 -8.68
C SER A 41 -6.08 8.50 -10.06
N ARG A 42 -6.13 7.30 -10.66
CA ARG A 42 -6.76 7.07 -11.98
C ARG A 42 -8.24 7.43 -12.01
N ASN A 43 -8.94 7.25 -10.89
CA ASN A 43 -10.36 7.55 -10.75
C ASN A 43 -10.64 8.97 -10.23
N GLY A 44 -9.62 9.83 -10.11
CA GLY A 44 -9.78 11.20 -9.62
C GLY A 44 -10.17 11.30 -8.14
N ARG A 45 -10.00 10.23 -7.35
CA ARG A 45 -10.22 10.20 -5.90
C ARG A 45 -9.02 10.79 -5.14
N MET A 46 -8.62 11.99 -5.53
CA MET A 46 -7.52 12.75 -4.91
C MET A 46 -8.08 13.93 -4.12
N CYS A 47 -7.31 14.43 -3.16
CA CYS A 47 -7.62 15.66 -2.44
C CYS A 47 -6.60 16.74 -2.76
N SER A 48 -6.98 18.01 -2.56
CA SER A 48 -6.03 19.11 -2.67
C SER A 48 -5.03 19.09 -1.50
N ASP A 49 -3.87 19.70 -1.69
CA ASP A 49 -2.87 19.85 -0.62
C ASP A 49 -3.45 20.56 0.63
N ALA A 50 -4.25 21.60 0.42
CA ALA A 50 -4.92 22.32 1.50
C ALA A 50 -5.89 21.43 2.30
N GLU A 51 -6.66 20.59 1.62
CA GLU A 51 -7.59 19.64 2.24
C GLU A 51 -6.84 18.55 3.01
N MET A 52 -5.78 17.99 2.42
CA MET A 52 -4.90 17.02 3.07
C MET A 52 -4.35 17.58 4.39
N GLY A 53 -3.79 18.79 4.36
CA GLY A 53 -3.24 19.44 5.55
C GLY A 53 -4.30 19.70 6.62
N HIS A 54 -5.54 20.05 6.24
CA HIS A 54 -6.63 20.22 7.18
C HIS A 54 -6.99 18.89 7.88
N ARG A 55 -7.07 17.78 7.13
CA ARG A 55 -7.36 16.45 7.68
C ARG A 55 -6.30 15.99 8.68
N ILE A 56 -5.01 16.12 8.34
CA ILE A 56 -3.91 15.69 9.22
C ILE A 56 -3.97 16.44 10.56
N ARG A 57 -4.21 17.75 10.53
CA ARG A 57 -4.32 18.56 11.77
C ARG A 57 -5.51 18.16 12.65
N SER A 58 -6.55 17.56 12.09
CA SER A 58 -7.72 17.11 12.86
C SER A 58 -7.46 15.86 13.70
N TRP A 59 -6.42 15.08 13.41
CA TRP A 59 -6.08 13.85 14.14
C TRP A 59 -5.45 14.09 15.51
N GLN A 60 -4.98 15.32 15.77
CA GLN A 60 -4.38 15.71 17.06
C GLN A 60 -5.42 16.21 18.07
N LYS A 61 -6.71 16.20 17.73
CA LYS A 61 -7.82 16.48 18.65
C LYS A 61 -8.40 15.18 19.17
#